data_AF-A0A9P5UHC0-F1
#
_entry.id   AF-A0A9P5UHC0-F1
#
_cell.length_a   1.000
_cell.length_b   1.000
_cell.length_c   1.000
_cell.angle_alpha   90.00
_cell.angle_beta   90.00
_cell.angle_gamma   90.00
#
_symmetry.space_group_name_H-M   'P 1'
#
loop_
_entity.id
_entity.type
_entity.pdbx_description
1 polymer ?
#
loop_
_entity_poly.entity_id
_entity_poly.type
_entity_poly.pdbx_seq_one_letter_code
_entity_poly.pdbx_strand_id
1 'polypeptide(L)'
;MCPALVGKVEIVGWKEPGLEQGTTHTMMSMEDFMDAHVNHDSTRNNMPVAPFFFPKSKPSGPDLLFFIRIDGCRVVPVFIQMKLHQGSSNFSEKDWNEALSTVSAAKIESHAKDFRKYCPNNVYISMIVAYPTKWTDKLPPLSKLEQDESGVKQVVINVGDDNFGDIFPKEHVEFIDRLKNARKRTSGDDDSNGEDCKKQRS
;
A
#
# COMPACT_ATOMS: atom_id res chain seq x y z
N MET A 1 -14.26 12.82 -9.97
CA MET A 1 -13.43 12.86 -8.74
C MET A 1 -14.38 12.72 -7.54
N CYS A 2 -14.05 11.95 -6.49
CA CYS A 2 -14.94 11.77 -5.34
C CYS A 2 -14.96 13.06 -4.47
N PRO A 3 -16.11 13.76 -4.30
CA PRO A 3 -16.14 15.03 -3.55
C PRO A 3 -15.67 14.89 -2.10
N ALA A 4 -15.84 13.69 -1.52
CA ALA A 4 -15.38 13.37 -0.17
C ALA A 4 -13.85 13.48 0.00
N LEU A 5 -13.08 13.47 -1.09
CA LEU A 5 -11.61 13.43 -1.08
C LEU A 5 -10.94 14.72 -1.57
N VAL A 6 -11.70 15.80 -1.81
CA VAL A 6 -11.16 17.09 -2.22
C VAL A 6 -10.84 17.92 -0.98
N GLY A 7 -9.61 18.43 -0.84
CA GLY A 7 -9.20 19.32 0.24
C GLY A 7 -7.71 19.23 0.58
N LYS A 8 -7.29 19.95 1.61
CA LYS A 8 -5.94 19.84 2.18
C LYS A 8 -5.83 18.54 2.97
N VAL A 9 -4.81 17.74 2.66
CA VAL A 9 -4.62 16.40 3.25
C VAL A 9 -3.43 16.39 4.21
N GLU A 10 -3.60 15.75 5.36
CA GLU A 10 -2.53 15.42 6.31
C GLU A 10 -2.66 13.95 6.78
N ILE A 11 -1.55 13.35 7.22
CA ILE A 11 -1.56 12.02 7.84
C ILE A 11 -1.91 12.16 9.31
N VAL A 12 -2.90 11.41 9.77
CA VAL A 12 -3.34 11.40 11.16
C VAL A 12 -2.27 10.73 12.03
N GLY A 13 -1.95 11.35 13.18
CA GLY A 13 -0.91 10.85 14.09
C GLY A 13 0.51 11.14 13.63
N TRP A 14 0.70 11.81 12.49
CA TRP A 14 2.03 12.21 12.03
C TRP A 14 2.68 13.19 13.01
N LYS A 15 3.92 12.89 13.42
CA LYS A 15 4.75 13.74 14.27
C LYS A 15 6.13 13.91 13.62
N GLU A 16 6.82 15.00 13.97
CA GLU A 16 8.13 15.32 13.44
C GLU A 16 9.14 14.15 13.56
N PRO A 17 10.16 14.09 12.69
CA PRO A 17 11.14 13.00 12.66
C PRO A 17 11.82 12.77 14.02
N GLY A 18 11.79 11.53 14.52
CA GLY A 18 12.39 11.15 15.80
C GLY A 18 11.57 10.18 16.67
N LEU A 19 10.29 9.98 16.33
CA LEU A 19 9.40 9.00 16.96
C LEU A 19 9.16 7.78 16.07
N GLU A 20 8.82 6.64 16.67
CA GLU A 20 8.39 5.43 15.95
C GLU A 20 7.21 5.76 15.03
N GLN A 21 7.43 5.62 13.72
CA GLN A 21 6.43 5.94 12.70
C GLN A 21 5.52 4.75 12.39
N GLY A 22 5.93 3.53 12.77
CA GLY A 22 5.21 2.31 12.47
C GLY A 22 4.92 1.46 13.69
N THR A 23 3.76 0.83 13.73
CA THR A 23 3.40 -0.23 14.67
C THR A 23 2.93 -1.46 13.90
N THR A 24 3.04 -2.63 14.52
CA THR A 24 2.72 -3.92 13.87
C THR A 24 1.61 -4.64 14.62
N HIS A 25 1.01 -5.64 13.97
CA HIS A 25 0.03 -6.53 14.58
C HIS A 25 0.50 -7.25 15.87
N THR A 26 1.81 -7.30 16.15
CA THR A 26 2.33 -7.88 17.41
C THR A 26 2.28 -6.91 18.58
N MET A 27 2.24 -5.60 18.30
CA MET A 27 2.19 -4.55 19.31
C MET A 27 0.75 -4.13 19.65
N MET A 28 -0.12 -4.08 18.64
CA MET A 28 -1.54 -3.79 18.84
C MET A 28 -2.41 -4.46 17.76
N SER A 29 -3.69 -4.66 18.07
CA SER A 29 -4.65 -5.14 17.06
C SER A 29 -4.96 -4.03 16.04
N MET A 30 -5.40 -4.42 14.85
CA MET A 30 -5.87 -3.46 13.84
C MET A 30 -7.06 -2.66 14.37
N GLU A 31 -7.96 -3.27 15.12
CA GLU A 31 -9.11 -2.58 15.73
C GLU A 31 -8.67 -1.49 16.70
N ASP A 32 -7.74 -1.80 17.61
CA ASP A 32 -7.20 -0.81 18.55
C ASP A 32 -6.50 0.34 17.83
N PHE A 33 -5.81 0.04 16.73
CA PHE A 33 -5.13 1.06 15.92
C PHE A 33 -6.16 2.00 15.29
N MET A 34 -7.18 1.44 14.65
CA MET A 34 -8.25 2.22 14.01
C MET A 34 -9.02 3.05 15.04
N ASP A 35 -9.34 2.46 16.19
CA ASP A 35 -10.04 3.12 17.28
C ASP A 35 -9.24 4.29 17.88
N ALA A 36 -7.93 4.12 18.04
CA ALA A 36 -7.06 5.18 18.53
C ALA A 36 -7.06 6.40 17.59
N HIS A 37 -6.98 6.20 16.28
CA HIS A 37 -6.91 7.29 15.31
C HIS A 37 -8.26 7.95 15.01
N VAL A 38 -9.36 7.22 15.13
CA VAL A 38 -10.71 7.76 14.86
C VAL A 38 -11.32 8.39 16.11
N ASN A 39 -11.18 7.76 17.27
CA ASN A 39 -11.96 8.12 18.47
C ASN A 39 -11.11 8.70 19.62
N HIS A 40 -9.78 8.57 19.58
CA HIS A 40 -8.92 8.90 20.73
C HIS A 40 -7.71 9.77 20.36
N ASP A 41 -7.86 10.64 19.35
CA ASP A 41 -6.83 11.61 18.95
C ASP A 41 -5.44 11.00 18.71
N SER A 42 -5.39 9.79 18.15
CA SER A 42 -4.14 9.03 17.93
C SER A 42 -3.40 8.68 19.22
N THR A 43 -4.12 8.42 20.30
CA THR A 43 -3.57 7.99 21.58
C THR A 43 -4.25 6.73 22.11
N ARG A 44 -3.51 5.94 22.90
CA ARG A 44 -4.01 4.79 23.63
C ARG A 44 -3.30 4.73 24.98
N ASN A 45 -4.05 4.64 26.08
CA ASN A 45 -3.49 4.68 27.45
C ASN A 45 -2.58 5.91 27.68
N ASN A 46 -2.97 7.09 27.16
CA ASN A 46 -2.19 8.34 27.15
C ASN A 46 -0.85 8.27 26.41
N MET A 47 -0.56 7.19 25.71
CA MET A 47 0.62 7.05 24.85
C MET A 47 0.24 7.32 23.39
N PRO A 48 1.09 8.00 22.62
CA PRO A 48 0.84 8.23 21.21
C PRO A 48 0.90 6.91 20.42
N VAL A 49 -0.01 6.76 19.47
CA VAL A 49 -0.01 5.65 18.51
C VAL A 49 0.67 6.11 17.22
N ALA A 50 1.57 5.27 16.71
CA ALA A 50 2.30 5.52 15.47
C ALA A 50 1.34 5.69 14.27
N PRO A 51 1.64 6.52 13.26
CA PRO A 51 0.73 6.79 12.15
C PRO A 51 0.53 5.63 11.16
N PHE A 52 1.44 4.65 11.12
CA PHE A 52 1.37 3.53 10.19
C PHE A 52 1.20 2.19 10.91
N PHE A 53 0.29 1.36 10.41
CA PHE A 53 0.05 0.01 10.91
C PHE A 53 0.42 -1.04 9.87
N PHE A 54 1.19 -2.05 10.29
CA PHE A 54 1.55 -3.21 9.47
C PHE A 54 0.76 -4.45 9.93
N PRO A 55 -0.27 -4.86 9.17
CA PRO A 55 -1.10 -6.01 9.50
C PRO A 55 -0.33 -7.32 9.46
N LYS A 56 -0.97 -8.38 9.96
CA LYS A 56 -0.43 -9.73 9.85
C LYS A 56 -0.56 -10.21 8.40
N SER A 57 0.47 -10.86 7.89
CA SER A 57 0.44 -11.44 6.52
C SER A 57 -0.51 -12.62 6.36
N LYS A 58 -0.99 -13.23 7.46
CA LYS A 58 -1.94 -14.34 7.48
C LYS A 58 -3.02 -14.14 8.57
N PRO A 59 -4.31 -14.11 8.22
CA PRO A 59 -4.88 -14.27 6.88
C PRO A 59 -4.44 -13.14 5.93
N SER A 60 -4.47 -13.38 4.62
CA SER A 60 -4.14 -12.34 3.63
C SER A 60 -5.04 -11.10 3.81
N GLY A 61 -4.46 -9.92 3.65
CA GLY A 61 -5.09 -8.62 3.85
C GLY A 61 -4.18 -7.49 3.38
N PRO A 62 -4.45 -6.23 3.76
CA PRO A 62 -3.60 -5.10 3.39
C PRO A 62 -2.19 -5.23 3.96
N ASP A 63 -1.20 -4.66 3.28
CA ASP A 63 0.19 -4.62 3.75
C ASP A 63 0.42 -3.46 4.72
N LEU A 64 -0.34 -2.37 4.54
CA LEU A 64 -0.21 -1.15 5.33
C LEU A 64 -1.56 -0.46 5.49
N LEU A 65 -1.79 0.11 6.67
CA LEU A 65 -2.96 0.92 7.00
C LEU A 65 -2.50 2.23 7.66
N PHE A 66 -3.14 3.33 7.27
CA PHE A 66 -3.03 4.62 7.94
C PHE A 66 -4.30 5.44 7.72
N PHE A 67 -4.38 6.58 8.39
CA PHE A 67 -5.51 7.51 8.24
C PHE A 67 -5.03 8.85 7.68
N ILE A 68 -5.87 9.44 6.82
CA ILE A 68 -5.71 10.81 6.38
C ILE A 68 -6.82 11.69 6.96
N ARG A 69 -6.51 12.96 7.17
CA ARG A 69 -7.47 14.00 7.52
C ARG A 69 -7.55 15.02 6.41
N ILE A 70 -8.76 15.29 5.96
CA ILE A 70 -9.06 16.24 4.87
C ILE A 70 -9.76 17.47 5.47
N ASP A 71 -9.18 18.64 5.21
CA ASP A 71 -9.61 19.95 5.72
C ASP A 71 -9.80 19.99 7.25
N GLY A 72 -8.98 19.23 7.98
CA GLY A 72 -9.02 19.23 9.45
C GLY A 72 -10.21 18.52 10.09
N CYS A 73 -11.16 17.98 9.32
CA CYS A 73 -12.37 17.36 9.88
C CYS A 73 -12.64 15.94 9.37
N ARG A 74 -12.37 15.65 8.10
CA ARG A 74 -12.78 14.39 7.48
C ARG A 74 -11.68 13.36 7.59
N VAL A 75 -11.85 12.41 8.50
CA VAL A 75 -10.93 11.27 8.66
C VAL A 75 -11.34 10.14 7.70
N VAL A 76 -10.37 9.61 6.95
CA VAL A 76 -10.57 8.53 5.97
C VAL A 76 -9.46 7.48 6.15
N PRO A 77 -9.81 6.19 6.35
CA PRO A 77 -8.83 5.12 6.37
C PRO A 77 -8.31 4.83 4.96
N VAL A 78 -7.01 4.55 4.87
CA VAL A 78 -6.30 4.19 3.65
C VAL A 78 -5.65 2.82 3.85
N PHE A 79 -6.07 1.85 3.06
CA PHE A 79 -5.54 0.50 3.03
C PHE A 79 -4.68 0.33 1.79
N ILE A 80 -3.41 -0.02 1.98
CA ILE A 80 -2.45 -0.19 0.90
C ILE A 80 -2.20 -1.69 0.70
N GLN A 81 -2.30 -2.13 -0.55
CA GLN A 81 -1.66 -3.36 -1.02
C GLN A 81 -0.46 -2.99 -1.89
N MET A 82 0.71 -3.42 -1.47
CA MET A 82 1.95 -3.28 -2.22
C MET A 82 2.16 -4.53 -3.08
N LYS A 83 2.53 -4.31 -4.33
CA LYS A 83 2.87 -5.33 -5.31
C LYS A 83 4.23 -4.98 -5.92
N LEU A 84 5.25 -5.07 -5.07
CA LEU A 84 6.64 -4.82 -5.43
C LEU A 84 7.23 -6.06 -6.13
N HIS A 85 6.88 -6.30 -7.39
CA HIS A 85 7.52 -7.38 -8.16
C HIS A 85 8.88 -6.94 -8.69
N GLN A 86 9.93 -7.64 -8.26
CA GLN A 86 11.32 -7.38 -8.63
C GLN A 86 11.78 -8.21 -9.85
N GLY A 87 10.85 -8.73 -10.65
CA GLY A 87 11.11 -9.53 -11.85
C GLY A 87 10.72 -8.82 -13.15
N SER A 88 11.08 -9.40 -14.29
CA SER A 88 10.68 -8.94 -15.63
C SER A 88 9.20 -9.16 -15.95
N SER A 89 8.45 -9.81 -15.05
CA SER A 89 7.02 -10.05 -15.22
C SER A 89 6.22 -8.78 -14.92
N ASN A 90 5.39 -8.42 -15.88
CA ASN A 90 4.46 -7.30 -15.75
C ASN A 90 3.34 -7.62 -14.75
N PHE A 91 2.73 -6.57 -14.20
CA PHE A 91 1.60 -6.70 -13.29
C PHE A 91 0.31 -6.86 -14.12
N SER A 92 -0.30 -8.04 -14.04
CA SER A 92 -1.46 -8.43 -14.85
C SER A 92 -2.80 -8.04 -14.21
N GLU A 93 -3.89 -8.13 -14.98
CA GLU A 93 -5.26 -7.98 -14.44
C GLU A 93 -5.55 -8.97 -13.29
N LYS A 94 -5.01 -10.19 -13.37
CA LYS A 94 -5.16 -11.19 -12.29
C LYS A 94 -4.47 -10.71 -11.01
N ASP A 95 -3.24 -10.21 -11.12
CA ASP A 95 -2.48 -9.70 -9.97
C ASP A 95 -3.17 -8.48 -9.35
N TRP A 96 -3.80 -7.64 -10.18
CA TRP A 96 -4.61 -6.52 -9.74
C TRP A 96 -5.88 -6.96 -9.01
N ASN A 97 -6.64 -7.92 -9.53
CA ASN A 97 -7.83 -8.45 -8.87
C ASN A 97 -7.47 -9.11 -7.52
N GLU A 98 -6.38 -9.86 -7.46
CA GLU A 98 -5.85 -10.40 -6.22
C GLU A 98 -5.47 -9.27 -5.24
N ALA A 99 -4.77 -8.22 -5.70
CA ALA A 99 -4.42 -7.07 -4.88
C ALA A 99 -5.64 -6.32 -4.36
N LEU A 100 -6.65 -6.11 -5.20
CA LEU A 100 -7.89 -5.44 -4.83
C LEU A 100 -8.66 -6.25 -3.78
N SER A 101 -8.64 -7.59 -3.90
CA SER A 101 -9.33 -8.46 -2.96
C SER A 101 -8.80 -8.32 -1.52
N THR A 102 -7.51 -8.05 -1.34
CA THR A 102 -6.91 -7.94 0.01
C THR A 102 -7.29 -6.65 0.73
N VAL A 103 -7.64 -5.61 -0.03
CA VAL A 103 -8.11 -4.30 0.46
C VAL A 103 -9.63 -4.15 0.33
N SER A 104 -10.36 -5.24 0.07
CA SER A 104 -11.82 -5.26 0.08
C SER A 104 -12.37 -5.20 1.50
N ALA A 105 -13.58 -4.67 1.67
CA ALA A 105 -14.26 -4.60 2.97
C ALA A 105 -14.32 -5.97 3.66
N ALA A 106 -14.74 -7.01 2.95
CA ALA A 106 -14.81 -8.38 3.47
C ALA A 106 -13.45 -8.87 4.00
N LYS A 107 -12.34 -8.47 3.37
CA LYS A 107 -11.02 -8.89 3.80
C LYS A 107 -10.49 -8.07 4.96
N ILE A 108 -10.75 -6.77 4.98
CA ILE A 108 -10.47 -5.88 6.11
C ILE A 108 -11.25 -6.35 7.36
N GLU A 109 -12.52 -6.74 7.21
CA GLU A 109 -13.36 -7.27 8.30
C GLU A 109 -12.80 -8.53 8.94
N SER A 110 -12.01 -9.32 8.20
CA SER A 110 -11.32 -10.48 8.77
C SER A 110 -10.17 -10.11 9.72
N HIS A 111 -9.68 -8.86 9.66
CA HIS A 111 -8.62 -8.31 10.53
C HIS A 111 -9.17 -7.35 11.59
N ALA A 112 -10.24 -6.62 11.28
CA ALA A 112 -10.91 -5.71 12.20
C ALA A 112 -12.42 -5.84 12.06
N LYS A 113 -13.06 -6.49 13.04
CA LYS A 113 -14.51 -6.64 13.09
C LYS A 113 -15.14 -5.26 13.12
N ASP A 114 -16.20 -5.10 12.32
CA ASP A 114 -16.95 -3.87 12.18
C ASP A 114 -16.09 -2.66 11.78
N PHE A 115 -15.06 -2.84 10.93
CA PHE A 115 -14.18 -1.74 10.48
C PHE A 115 -14.95 -0.52 9.96
N ARG A 116 -16.17 -0.74 9.47
CA ARG A 116 -17.11 0.28 8.99
C ARG A 116 -17.35 1.39 10.02
N LYS A 117 -17.35 1.07 11.32
CA LYS A 117 -17.51 2.08 12.38
C LYS A 117 -16.35 3.09 12.43
N TYR A 118 -15.21 2.73 11.85
CA TYR A 118 -14.03 3.58 11.70
C TYR A 118 -13.99 4.32 10.35
N CYS A 119 -15.08 4.25 9.58
CA CYS A 119 -15.27 4.98 8.32
C CYS A 119 -16.34 6.08 8.51
N PRO A 120 -16.07 7.18 9.26
CA PRO A 120 -17.10 8.14 9.67
C PRO A 120 -17.81 8.83 8.50
N ASN A 121 -17.18 8.87 7.33
CA ASN A 121 -17.75 9.44 6.10
C ASN A 121 -18.33 8.39 5.15
N ASN A 122 -18.48 7.13 5.60
CA ASN A 122 -18.82 5.98 4.77
C ASN A 122 -17.92 5.86 3.52
N VAL A 123 -16.64 6.21 3.66
CA VAL A 123 -15.64 6.14 2.59
C VAL A 123 -14.36 5.55 3.15
N TYR A 124 -13.73 4.67 2.38
CA TYR A 124 -12.34 4.24 2.60
C TYR A 124 -11.59 4.21 1.28
N ILE A 125 -10.26 4.32 1.35
CA ILE A 125 -9.39 4.27 0.18
C ILE A 125 -8.68 2.92 0.14
N SER A 126 -8.75 2.26 -1.01
CA SER A 126 -7.94 1.11 -1.36
C SER A 126 -6.86 1.55 -2.33
N MET A 127 -5.61 1.57 -1.88
CA MET A 127 -4.48 1.98 -2.71
C MET A 127 -3.68 0.74 -3.12
N ILE A 128 -3.50 0.54 -4.43
CA ILE A 128 -2.69 -0.54 -4.98
C ILE A 128 -1.41 0.09 -5.54
N VAL A 129 -0.28 -0.26 -4.97
CA VAL A 129 1.04 0.28 -5.36
C VAL A 129 1.83 -0.83 -6.07
N ALA A 130 1.97 -0.70 -7.39
CA ALA A 130 2.68 -1.66 -8.24
C ALA A 130 3.98 -1.08 -8.82
N TYR A 131 4.51 0.02 -8.26
CA TYR A 131 5.80 0.56 -8.68
C TYR A 131 6.96 -0.24 -8.07
N PRO A 132 8.03 -0.57 -8.83
CA PRO A 132 8.38 -0.07 -10.16
C PRO A 132 8.00 -1.01 -11.32
N THR A 133 7.00 -1.88 -11.13
CA THR A 133 6.48 -2.79 -12.16
C THR A 133 5.53 -2.04 -13.11
N LYS A 134 5.53 -2.43 -14.38
CA LYS A 134 4.63 -1.86 -15.39
C LYS A 134 3.30 -2.60 -15.42
N TRP A 135 2.21 -1.88 -15.64
CA TRP A 135 0.91 -2.45 -15.98
C TRP A 135 0.92 -2.87 -17.45
N THR A 136 0.57 -4.13 -17.74
CA THR A 136 0.42 -4.60 -19.12
C THR A 136 -0.91 -4.27 -19.74
N ASP A 137 -1.95 -4.23 -18.91
CA ASP A 137 -3.33 -4.18 -19.38
C ASP A 137 -3.94 -2.81 -19.06
N LYS A 138 -4.87 -2.36 -19.91
CA LYS A 138 -5.75 -1.25 -19.55
C LYS A 138 -6.55 -1.72 -18.34
N LEU A 139 -6.21 -1.21 -17.16
CA LEU A 139 -6.91 -1.53 -15.92
C LEU A 139 -8.42 -1.37 -16.14
N PRO A 140 -9.25 -2.24 -15.54
CA PRO A 140 -10.68 -2.10 -15.64
C PRO A 140 -11.09 -0.69 -15.20
N PRO A 141 -12.05 -0.06 -15.90
CA PRO A 141 -12.52 1.26 -15.51
C PRO A 141 -12.98 1.23 -14.05
N LEU A 142 -12.52 2.19 -13.23
CA LEU A 142 -12.92 2.33 -11.82
C LEU A 142 -14.44 2.31 -11.62
N SER A 143 -15.22 2.67 -12.65
CA SER A 143 -16.67 2.69 -12.65
C SER A 143 -17.33 1.29 -12.56
N LYS A 144 -16.57 0.20 -12.66
CA LYS A 144 -17.07 -1.17 -12.43
C LYS A 144 -16.87 -1.68 -11.00
N LEU A 145 -16.26 -0.89 -10.11
CA LEU A 145 -16.14 -1.27 -8.71
C LEU A 145 -17.53 -1.22 -8.11
N GLU A 146 -18.08 -2.42 -7.92
CA GLU A 146 -19.43 -2.65 -7.41
C GLU A 146 -19.63 -1.82 -6.14
N GLN A 147 -20.78 -1.16 -6.09
CA GLN A 147 -21.27 -0.60 -4.84
C GLN A 147 -21.40 -1.77 -3.88
N ASP A 148 -20.41 -1.92 -3.01
CA ASP A 148 -20.41 -2.95 -1.99
C ASP A 148 -21.71 -2.80 -1.17
N GLU A 149 -22.46 -3.90 -1.03
CA GLU A 149 -23.67 -3.97 -0.19
C GLU A 149 -23.37 -3.61 1.27
N SER A 150 -22.09 -3.46 1.62
CA SER A 150 -21.58 -3.04 2.93
C SER A 150 -22.02 -1.65 3.39
N GLY A 151 -22.46 -0.77 2.48
CA GLY A 151 -22.87 0.61 2.80
C GLY A 151 -21.69 1.59 2.95
N VAL A 152 -20.45 1.13 2.79
CA VAL A 152 -19.25 1.98 2.76
C VAL A 152 -18.70 2.05 1.34
N LYS A 153 -18.46 3.25 0.84
CA LYS A 153 -17.93 3.49 -0.50
C LYS A 153 -16.41 3.26 -0.54
N GLN A 154 -16.00 2.27 -1.31
CA GLN A 154 -14.60 2.05 -1.67
C GLN A 154 -14.16 3.06 -2.74
N VAL A 155 -13.00 3.71 -2.53
CA VAL A 155 -12.30 4.48 -3.57
C VAL A 155 -10.98 3.79 -3.87
N VAL A 156 -10.83 3.27 -5.08
CA VAL A 156 -9.59 2.61 -5.51
C VAL A 156 -8.63 3.63 -6.13
N ILE A 157 -7.37 3.62 -5.70
CA ILE A 157 -6.28 4.40 -6.26
C ILE A 157 -5.21 3.44 -6.72
N ASN A 158 -4.86 3.49 -7.99
CA ASN A 158 -3.78 2.68 -8.55
C ASN A 158 -2.55 3.57 -8.73
N VAL A 159 -1.41 3.12 -8.21
CA VAL A 159 -0.12 3.78 -8.33
C VAL A 159 0.84 2.85 -9.05
N GLY A 160 1.35 3.26 -10.20
CA GLY A 160 2.17 2.47 -11.10
C GLY A 160 3.23 3.31 -11.82
N ASP A 161 4.01 2.69 -12.70
CA ASP A 161 5.09 3.33 -13.46
C ASP A 161 4.63 4.58 -14.25
N ASP A 162 3.37 4.64 -14.64
CA ASP A 162 2.76 5.70 -15.45
C ASP A 162 2.44 6.98 -14.67
N ASN A 163 2.15 6.88 -13.37
CA ASN A 163 1.74 8.03 -12.55
C ASN A 163 2.61 8.25 -11.30
N PHE A 164 3.55 7.33 -10.99
CA PHE A 164 4.40 7.45 -9.81
C PHE A 164 5.24 8.73 -9.83
N GLY A 165 5.76 9.12 -11.01
CA GLY A 165 6.54 10.33 -11.21
C GLY A 165 5.77 11.64 -10.98
N ASP A 166 4.44 11.60 -11.11
CA ASP A 166 3.58 12.75 -10.86
C ASP A 166 3.15 12.85 -9.39
N ILE A 167 3.21 11.74 -8.65
CA ILE A 167 2.77 11.64 -7.26
C ILE A 167 3.91 11.90 -6.28
N PHE A 168 5.13 11.44 -6.60
CA PHE A 168 6.27 11.49 -5.67
C PHE A 168 7.34 12.49 -6.11
N PRO A 169 8.06 13.10 -5.15
CA PRO A 169 9.20 13.96 -5.47
C PRO A 169 10.22 13.25 -6.36
N LYS A 170 10.77 13.98 -7.32
CA LYS A 170 11.69 13.43 -8.32
C LYS A 170 12.87 12.70 -7.69
N GLU A 171 13.38 13.21 -6.57
CA GLU A 171 14.49 12.61 -5.83
C GLU A 171 14.15 11.21 -5.32
N HIS A 172 12.91 10.99 -4.87
CA HIS A 172 12.45 9.68 -4.39
C HIS A 172 12.28 8.71 -5.55
N VAL A 173 11.74 9.18 -6.68
CA VAL A 173 11.59 8.40 -7.91
C VAL A 173 12.95 7.93 -8.41
N GLU A 174 13.90 8.86 -8.54
CA GLU A 174 15.27 8.55 -8.97
C GLU A 174 15.98 7.57 -8.03
N PHE A 175 15.77 7.69 -6.72
CA PHE A 175 16.35 6.77 -5.75
C PHE A 175 15.84 5.34 -5.95
N ILE A 176 14.51 5.15 -6.05
CA ILE A 176 13.92 3.82 -6.26
C ILE A 176 14.34 3.25 -7.62
N ASP A 177 14.44 4.07 -8.66
CA ASP A 177 14.90 3.64 -9.98
C ASP A 177 16.37 3.21 -9.99
N ARG A 178 17.24 3.88 -9.23
CA ARG A 178 18.64 3.44 -9.06
C ARG A 178 18.71 2.07 -8.40
N LEU A 179 17.90 1.82 -7.37
CA LEU A 179 17.82 0.51 -6.71
C LEU A 179 17.33 -0.59 -7.66
N LYS A 180 16.29 -0.29 -8.45
CA LYS A 180 15.78 -1.18 -9.52
C LYS A 180 16.87 -1.54 -10.52
N ASN A 181 17.64 -0.55 -10.99
CA ASN A 181 18.65 -0.74 -12.03
C ASN A 181 19.93 -1.40 -11.52
N ALA A 182 20.34 -1.13 -10.28
CA ALA A 182 21.50 -1.78 -9.66
C ALA A 182 21.32 -3.31 -9.57
N ARG A 183 20.10 -3.76 -9.22
CA ARG A 183 19.81 -5.18 -9.08
C ARG A 183 19.67 -5.93 -10.41
N LYS A 184 19.27 -5.24 -11.48
CA LYS A 184 19.28 -5.83 -12.84
C LYS A 184 20.69 -6.15 -13.33
N ARG A 185 21.71 -5.39 -12.89
CA ARG A 185 23.11 -5.63 -13.27
C ARG A 185 23.66 -6.89 -12.60
N THR A 186 23.31 -7.13 -11.34
CA THR A 186 23.74 -8.36 -10.63
C THR A 186 23.13 -9.65 -11.16
N SER A 187 22.02 -9.59 -11.90
CA SER A 187 21.39 -10.77 -12.53
C SER A 187 21.85 -11.03 -13.97
N GLY A 188 22.78 -10.23 -14.50
CA GLY A 188 23.26 -10.33 -15.88
C GLY A 188 24.67 -10.89 -16.04
N ASP A 189 25.38 -11.17 -14.93
CA ASP A 189 26.82 -11.47 -14.96
C ASP A 189 27.19 -12.94 -14.64
N ASP A 190 26.22 -13.86 -14.58
CA ASP A 190 26.49 -15.29 -14.31
C ASP A 190 26.50 -16.21 -15.56
N ASP A 191 26.38 -15.66 -16.78
CA ASP A 191 26.38 -16.46 -18.02
C ASP A 191 27.61 -16.20 -18.92
N SER A 192 28.78 -15.94 -18.34
CA SER A 192 30.02 -15.81 -19.13
C SER A 192 31.26 -16.19 -18.33
N ASN A 193 31.51 -17.49 -18.14
CA ASN A 193 32.90 -17.97 -18.01
C ASN A 193 33.07 -19.46 -18.35
N GLY A 194 33.43 -19.70 -19.62
CA GLY A 194 34.59 -20.53 -19.98
C GLY A 194 34.50 -22.06 -19.86
N GLU A 195 33.85 -22.71 -20.83
CA GLU A 195 34.37 -24.00 -21.33
C GLU A 195 35.53 -23.72 -22.29
N ASP A 196 36.77 -23.87 -21.84
CA ASP A 196 37.83 -24.49 -22.65
C ASP A 196 39.05 -24.89 -21.81
N CYS A 197 39.14 -26.17 -21.45
CA CYS A 197 40.40 -26.78 -21.02
C CYS A 197 40.48 -28.21 -21.57
N LYS A 198 40.57 -28.33 -22.91
CA LYS A 198 40.99 -29.56 -23.56
C LYS A 198 42.47 -29.83 -23.27
N LYS A 199 42.70 -30.96 -22.60
CA LYS A 199 43.80 -31.92 -22.75
C LYS A 199 45.09 -31.41 -23.43
N GLN A 200 46.16 -31.32 -22.64
CA GLN A 200 47.49 -31.76 -23.05
C GLN A 200 48.29 -32.19 -21.82
N ARG A 201 48.50 -33.50 -21.67
CA ARG A 201 49.66 -34.06 -20.99
C ARG A 201 50.06 -35.33 -21.73
N SER A 202 51.35 -35.34 -22.10
CA SER A 202 52.11 -36.38 -22.80
C SER A 202 52.03 -37.75 -22.14
#